data_AF-A0A182FBV4-F1
#
_entry.id   AF-A0A182FBV4-F1
#
_cell.length_a   1.000
_cell.length_b   1.000
_cell.length_c   1.000
_cell.angle_alpha   90.00
_cell.angle_beta   90.00
_cell.angle_gamma   90.00
#
_symmetry.space_group_name_H-M   'P 1'
#
loop_
_entity.id
_entity.type
_entity.pdbx_description
1 polymer ?
#
loop_
_entity_poly.entity_id
_entity_poly.type
_entity_poly.pdbx_seq_one_letter_code
_entity_poly.pdbx_strand_id
1 'polypeptide(L)'
;EANRVNRCKTESQQRGPELTIRQRTGSRQPAAFRGYHFRRNPENTPTVTMVSAETIGSIFIKVFKVIINIVVLIIYRTGYGGDFLGIGGTWNLNEEKSPDAEIVASGVFVGFIIYTGVQLITFGFGTTKHKYELSDTIMNVVGTFMWVAVGGTALHYWHGYLAEHDFENITSERTAGLALGALCVINGALYLADSVLAFIHYTKYA
;
A
#
# COMPACT_ATOMS: atom_id res chain seq x y z
N GLU A 1 10.64 68.58 -40.42
CA GLU A 1 11.93 68.34 -39.73
C GLU A 1 12.14 66.83 -39.65
N ALA A 2 12.99 66.28 -40.52
CA ALA A 2 14.38 65.91 -40.22
C ALA A 2 14.46 64.66 -39.33
N ASN A 3 14.68 63.49 -39.96
CA ASN A 3 15.97 62.75 -39.97
C ASN A 3 16.07 61.78 -38.78
N ARG A 4 16.40 60.49 -38.89
CA ARG A 4 17.31 59.78 -39.83
C ARG A 4 17.06 58.26 -39.61
N VAL A 5 16.84 57.44 -40.66
CA VAL A 5 17.85 56.73 -41.49
C VAL A 5 18.35 55.45 -40.80
N ASN A 6 17.88 54.26 -41.16
CA ASN A 6 18.23 53.35 -42.30
C ASN A 6 18.76 52.04 -41.66
N ARG A 7 18.75 50.83 -42.25
CA ARG A 7 18.40 50.34 -43.58
C ARG A 7 18.22 48.82 -43.48
N CYS A 8 17.25 48.32 -44.23
CA CYS A 8 17.18 46.98 -44.78
C CYS A 8 18.42 46.62 -45.65
N LYS A 9 18.74 45.32 -45.79
CA LYS A 9 19.24 44.57 -46.97
C LYS A 9 20.12 43.39 -46.52
N THR A 10 20.27 42.23 -47.16
CA THR A 10 19.62 41.43 -48.22
C THR A 10 20.43 40.13 -48.24
N GLU A 11 19.81 39.02 -48.62
CA GLU A 11 20.46 37.75 -48.92
C GLU A 11 21.60 37.90 -49.95
N SER A 12 22.52 36.93 -49.93
CA SER A 12 23.06 36.17 -51.09
C SER A 12 24.59 35.99 -51.07
N GLN A 13 24.99 34.72 -50.98
CA GLN A 13 25.79 34.04 -52.00
C GLN A 13 27.34 34.08 -51.95
N GLN A 14 27.89 32.87 -51.80
CA GLN A 14 28.95 32.22 -52.61
C GLN A 14 30.38 31.98 -52.06
N ARG A 15 30.81 30.72 -52.30
CA ARG A 15 32.13 30.20 -52.72
C ARG A 15 33.17 29.79 -51.65
N GLY A 16 33.48 28.48 -51.60
CA GLY A 16 34.85 27.99 -51.32
C GLY A 16 35.68 27.95 -52.62
N PRO A 17 36.76 27.15 -52.74
CA PRO A 17 37.66 26.53 -51.75
C PRO A 17 39.15 26.94 -51.98
N GLU A 18 40.07 26.69 -51.04
CA GLU A 18 41.51 26.60 -51.40
C GLU A 18 42.32 25.68 -50.48
N LEU A 19 42.98 24.70 -51.11
CA LEU A 19 44.00 23.83 -50.54
C LEU A 19 45.24 24.66 -50.20
N THR A 20 45.90 24.37 -49.08
CA THR A 20 47.33 24.69 -48.93
C THR A 20 48.07 23.52 -48.31
N ILE A 21 48.84 22.85 -49.15
CA ILE A 21 49.83 21.83 -48.80
C ILE A 21 51.03 22.54 -48.18
N ARG A 22 51.41 22.18 -46.94
CA ARG A 22 52.70 22.53 -46.34
C ARG A 22 53.48 21.26 -46.02
N GLN A 23 54.53 21.00 -46.81
CA GLN A 23 55.57 20.03 -46.48
C GLN A 23 56.51 20.61 -45.40
N ARG A 24 56.87 19.79 -44.39
CA ARG A 24 58.23 19.71 -43.79
C ARG A 24 58.30 18.50 -42.86
N THR A 25 58.98 17.43 -43.29
CA THR A 25 60.31 16.98 -42.84
C THR A 25 60.37 16.30 -41.46
N GLY A 26 60.72 15.01 -41.47
CA GLY A 26 61.73 14.48 -40.56
C GLY A 26 61.30 13.68 -39.33
N SER A 27 61.45 12.34 -39.46
CA SER A 27 61.94 11.39 -38.44
C SER A 27 61.01 10.79 -37.37
N ARG A 28 61.17 9.46 -37.21
CA ARG A 28 60.75 8.51 -36.14
C ARG A 28 59.40 7.75 -36.31
N GLN A 29 59.51 6.48 -36.72
CA GLN A 29 58.65 5.36 -36.29
C GLN A 29 58.83 5.07 -34.77
N PRO A 30 58.09 4.12 -34.15
CA PRO A 30 56.67 3.77 -34.24
C PRO A 30 56.05 3.75 -32.81
N ALA A 31 54.73 3.93 -32.65
CA ALA A 31 54.12 3.66 -31.35
C ALA A 31 52.67 3.16 -31.45
N ALA A 32 52.56 1.85 -31.23
CA ALA A 32 51.48 1.17 -30.52
C ALA A 32 50.03 1.43 -30.98
N PHE A 33 49.47 0.39 -31.59
CA PHE A 33 48.05 0.10 -31.63
C PHE A 33 47.50 0.11 -30.19
N ARG A 34 47.03 1.28 -29.75
CA ARG A 34 46.46 1.48 -28.42
C ARG A 34 45.08 0.83 -28.45
N GLY A 35 45.01 -0.41 -27.97
CA GLY A 35 43.76 -1.11 -27.72
C GLY A 35 42.81 -0.21 -26.95
N TYR A 36 41.61 -0.02 -27.49
CA TYR A 36 40.52 0.59 -26.75
C TYR A 36 40.16 -0.37 -25.61
N HIS A 37 40.75 -0.16 -24.44
CA HIS A 37 40.20 -0.69 -23.20
C HIS A 37 38.85 0.00 -23.01
N PHE A 38 37.79 -0.71 -23.39
CA PHE A 38 36.43 -0.40 -23.01
C PHE A 38 36.36 -0.51 -21.48
N ARG A 39 36.63 0.60 -20.79
CA ARG A 39 36.51 0.72 -19.34
C ARG A 39 35.00 0.63 -19.05
N ARG A 40 34.51 -0.57 -18.74
CA ARG A 40 33.15 -0.73 -18.19
C ARG A 40 33.07 0.17 -16.96
N ASN A 41 32.24 1.20 -17.01
CA ASN A 41 31.92 1.99 -15.84
C ASN A 41 31.19 1.05 -14.86
N PRO A 42 31.72 0.76 -13.65
CA PRO A 42 31.10 -0.18 -12.71
C PRO A 42 29.78 0.34 -12.11
N GLU A 43 29.35 1.53 -12.52
CA GLU A 43 28.22 2.27 -11.97
C GLU A 43 26.83 1.73 -12.36
N ASN A 44 26.77 0.75 -13.28
CA ASN A 44 25.51 0.13 -13.72
C ASN A 44 25.43 -1.36 -13.35
N THR A 45 25.94 -1.72 -12.18
CA THR A 45 25.60 -3.03 -11.61
C THR A 45 24.15 -2.90 -11.12
N PRO A 46 23.16 -3.64 -11.66
CA PRO A 46 21.84 -3.66 -11.07
C PRO A 46 22.02 -4.16 -9.65
N THR A 47 21.95 -3.26 -8.68
CA THR A 47 21.92 -3.61 -7.26
C THR A 47 20.68 -4.46 -7.10
N VAL A 48 20.86 -5.77 -6.99
CA VAL A 48 19.81 -6.68 -6.55
C VAL A 48 19.38 -6.14 -5.19
N THR A 49 18.23 -5.46 -5.15
CA THR A 49 17.69 -4.95 -3.91
C THR A 49 17.37 -6.16 -3.05
N MET A 50 18.23 -6.44 -2.06
CA MET A 50 17.94 -7.47 -1.08
C MET A 50 16.58 -7.15 -0.45
N VAL A 51 15.63 -8.07 -0.59
CA VAL A 51 14.34 -7.95 0.06
C VAL A 51 14.60 -8.11 1.55
N SER A 52 14.45 -7.02 2.30
CA SER A 52 14.70 -7.04 3.74
C SER A 52 13.66 -7.92 4.45
N ALA A 53 14.05 -8.62 5.50
CA ALA A 53 13.16 -9.52 6.24
C ALA A 53 11.90 -8.81 6.75
N GLU A 54 12.02 -7.52 7.10
CA GLU A 54 10.89 -6.68 7.50
C GLU A 54 9.88 -6.47 6.34
N THR A 55 10.37 -6.38 5.10
CA THR A 55 9.50 -6.26 3.90
C THR A 55 8.66 -7.52 3.72
N ILE A 56 9.31 -8.69 3.82
CA ILE A 56 8.66 -10.00 3.72
C ILE A 56 7.61 -10.17 4.83
N GLY A 57 7.96 -9.77 6.06
CA GLY A 57 7.05 -9.77 7.19
C GLY A 57 5.81 -8.90 6.97
N SER A 58 5.98 -7.67 6.46
CA SER A 58 4.85 -6.77 6.16
C SER A 58 3.90 -7.35 5.10
N ILE A 59 4.44 -7.95 4.03
CA ILE A 59 3.65 -8.58 2.98
C ILE A 59 2.83 -9.73 3.56
N PHE A 60 3.47 -10.59 4.37
CA PHE A 60 2.80 -11.72 5.01
C PHE A 60 1.64 -11.26 5.90
N ILE A 61 1.86 -10.23 6.74
CA ILE A 61 0.81 -9.66 7.59
C ILE A 61 -0.33 -9.10 6.76
N LYS A 62 -0.05 -8.37 5.68
CA LYS A 62 -1.08 -7.80 4.79
C LYS A 62 -1.92 -8.88 4.11
N VAL A 63 -1.32 -9.99 3.66
CA VAL A 63 -2.07 -11.15 3.13
C VAL A 63 -2.98 -11.73 4.21
N PHE A 64 -2.46 -11.92 5.43
CA PHE A 64 -3.23 -12.49 6.53
C PHE A 64 -4.41 -11.61 6.95
N LYS A 65 -4.23 -10.27 6.98
CA LYS A 65 -5.31 -9.29 7.20
C LYS A 65 -6.45 -9.45 6.21
N VAL A 66 -6.13 -9.62 4.92
CA VAL A 66 -7.15 -9.79 3.87
C VAL A 66 -7.90 -11.11 4.04
N ILE A 67 -7.19 -12.20 4.34
CA ILE A 67 -7.83 -13.50 4.56
C ILE A 67 -8.81 -13.43 5.74
N ILE A 68 -8.39 -12.86 6.87
CA ILE A 68 -9.28 -12.69 8.03
C ILE A 68 -10.49 -11.83 7.66
N ASN A 69 -10.29 -10.73 6.94
CA ASN A 69 -11.37 -9.85 6.53
C ASN A 69 -12.39 -10.57 5.62
N ILE A 70 -11.93 -11.42 4.70
CA ILE A 70 -12.81 -12.26 3.87
C ILE A 70 -13.62 -13.23 4.75
N VAL A 71 -12.98 -13.89 5.72
CA VAL A 71 -13.68 -14.80 6.65
C VAL A 71 -14.71 -14.04 7.48
N VAL A 72 -14.37 -12.84 7.98
CA VAL A 72 -15.30 -11.96 8.70
C VAL A 72 -16.51 -11.62 7.83
N LEU A 73 -16.32 -11.27 6.56
CA LEU A 73 -17.43 -10.97 5.65
C LEU A 73 -18.35 -12.17 5.40
N ILE A 74 -17.79 -13.38 5.28
CA ILE A 74 -18.59 -14.60 5.11
C ILE A 74 -19.46 -14.80 6.36
N ILE A 75 -18.86 -14.75 7.55
CA ILE A 75 -19.61 -14.90 8.81
C ILE A 75 -20.64 -13.77 8.97
N TYR A 76 -20.27 -12.53 8.62
CA TYR A 76 -21.18 -11.39 8.68
C TYR A 76 -22.40 -11.57 7.79
N ARG A 77 -22.21 -12.16 6.60
CA ARG A 77 -23.29 -12.37 5.64
C ARG A 77 -24.15 -13.59 5.91
N THR A 78 -23.60 -14.69 6.41
CA THR A 78 -24.33 -15.98 6.50
C THR A 78 -24.36 -16.59 7.90
N GLY A 79 -23.87 -15.87 8.92
CA GLY A 79 -23.72 -16.40 10.27
C GLY A 79 -25.02 -16.61 11.06
N TYR A 80 -26.15 -16.07 10.58
CA TYR A 80 -27.45 -16.18 11.25
C TYR A 80 -28.35 -17.17 10.52
N GLY A 81 -28.10 -18.47 10.67
CA GLY A 81 -28.88 -19.51 10.00
C GLY A 81 -28.85 -19.44 8.45
N GLY A 82 -27.87 -18.76 7.85
CA GLY A 82 -27.80 -18.47 6.41
C GLY A 82 -28.11 -17.02 6.04
N ASP A 83 -28.69 -16.27 6.98
CA ASP A 83 -28.98 -14.85 6.85
C ASP A 83 -27.92 -13.97 7.52
N PHE A 84 -28.14 -12.67 7.38
CA PHE A 84 -27.24 -11.63 7.85
C PHE A 84 -27.15 -11.61 9.38
N LEU A 85 -25.92 -11.75 9.89
CA LEU A 85 -25.65 -11.82 11.32
C LEU A 85 -25.83 -10.45 11.99
N GLY A 86 -25.35 -9.38 11.36
CA GLY A 86 -25.45 -8.04 11.92
C GLY A 86 -24.51 -7.79 13.11
N ILE A 87 -24.24 -6.51 13.37
CA ILE A 87 -23.31 -6.06 14.42
C ILE A 87 -23.91 -4.85 15.13
N GLY A 88 -24.24 -5.04 16.41
CA GLY A 88 -24.79 -3.97 17.24
C GLY A 88 -26.31 -3.88 17.14
N GLY A 89 -26.92 -3.54 18.27
CA GLY A 89 -28.35 -3.51 18.52
C GLY A 89 -28.62 -3.44 20.01
N THR A 90 -29.86 -3.22 20.39
CA THR A 90 -30.33 -3.34 21.77
C THR A 90 -30.52 -4.81 22.11
N TRP A 91 -30.28 -5.15 23.38
CA TRP A 91 -30.50 -6.50 23.89
C TRP A 91 -31.98 -6.92 23.79
N ASN A 92 -32.85 -5.93 23.92
CA ASN A 92 -34.29 -6.05 23.93
C ASN A 92 -34.89 -6.09 22.52
N LEU A 93 -35.63 -7.16 22.20
CA LEU A 93 -36.43 -7.33 20.97
C LEU A 93 -37.50 -6.25 20.75
N ASN A 94 -37.87 -5.53 21.80
CA ASN A 94 -38.87 -4.47 21.74
C ASN A 94 -38.29 -3.08 21.45
N GLU A 95 -36.97 -2.99 21.30
CA GLU A 95 -36.27 -1.73 21.08
C GLU A 95 -35.63 -1.76 19.69
N GLU A 96 -35.79 -0.65 18.97
CA GLU A 96 -35.46 -0.60 17.55
C GLU A 96 -33.94 -0.66 17.37
N LYS A 97 -33.48 -1.64 16.61
CA LYS A 97 -32.06 -1.81 16.29
C LYS A 97 -31.54 -0.57 15.57
N SER A 98 -30.63 0.17 16.20
CA SER A 98 -29.99 1.32 15.55
C SER A 98 -29.13 0.83 14.36
N PRO A 99 -29.39 1.27 13.12
CA PRO A 99 -28.64 0.82 11.95
C PRO A 99 -27.19 1.33 11.92
N ASP A 100 -26.85 2.29 12.78
CA ASP A 100 -25.57 3.00 12.77
C ASP A 100 -24.36 2.08 12.93
N ALA A 101 -24.43 1.12 13.87
CA ALA A 101 -23.34 0.19 14.13
C ALA A 101 -23.07 -0.72 12.92
N GLU A 102 -24.11 -1.13 12.20
CA GLU A 102 -24.00 -1.99 11.02
C GLU A 102 -23.45 -1.23 9.81
N ILE A 103 -23.84 0.03 9.65
CA ILE A 103 -23.31 0.92 8.61
C ILE A 103 -21.81 1.13 8.84
N VAL A 104 -21.39 1.39 10.08
CA VAL A 104 -19.97 1.52 10.41
C VAL A 104 -19.22 0.21 10.18
N ALA A 105 -19.75 -0.93 10.66
CA ALA A 105 -19.08 -2.22 10.50
C ALA A 105 -18.91 -2.62 9.04
N SER A 106 -19.96 -2.47 8.22
CA SER A 106 -19.89 -2.75 6.78
C SER A 106 -18.87 -1.85 6.06
N GLY A 107 -18.81 -0.57 6.43
CA GLY A 107 -17.81 0.37 5.92
C GLY A 107 -16.38 -0.04 6.28
N VAL A 108 -16.14 -0.51 7.51
CA VAL A 108 -14.83 -1.02 7.95
C VAL A 108 -14.44 -2.26 7.16
N PHE A 109 -15.32 -3.26 7.07
CA PHE A 109 -14.99 -4.51 6.38
C PHE A 109 -14.64 -4.26 4.91
N VAL A 110 -15.54 -3.61 4.17
CA VAL A 110 -15.34 -3.35 2.73
C VAL A 110 -14.21 -2.35 2.49
N GLY A 111 -14.15 -1.26 3.27
CA GLY A 111 -13.12 -0.23 3.12
C GLY A 111 -11.71 -0.77 3.33
N PHE A 112 -11.50 -1.58 4.36
CA PHE A 112 -10.19 -2.18 4.63
C PHE A 112 -9.83 -3.35 3.70
N ILE A 113 -10.80 -4.01 3.06
CA ILE A 113 -10.52 -4.92 1.93
C ILE A 113 -9.94 -4.13 0.76
N ILE A 114 -10.62 -3.08 0.33
CA ILE A 114 -10.19 -2.28 -0.82
C ILE A 114 -8.82 -1.69 -0.55
N TYR A 115 -8.66 -1.05 0.61
CA TYR A 115 -7.40 -0.44 1.02
C TYR A 115 -6.24 -1.46 1.03
N THR A 116 -6.38 -2.57 1.76
CA THR A 116 -5.29 -3.56 1.90
C THR A 116 -5.04 -4.29 0.58
N GLY A 117 -6.07 -4.50 -0.23
CA GLY A 117 -5.96 -5.08 -1.57
C GLY A 117 -5.15 -4.20 -2.51
N VAL A 118 -5.46 -2.90 -2.59
CA VAL A 118 -4.69 -1.93 -3.38
C VAL A 118 -3.25 -1.86 -2.88
N GLN A 119 -3.04 -1.90 -1.57
CA GLN A 119 -1.70 -1.88 -0.98
C GLN A 119 -0.90 -3.13 -1.37
N LEU A 120 -1.49 -4.33 -1.29
CA LEU A 120 -0.83 -5.56 -1.73
C LEU A 120 -0.41 -5.51 -3.21
N ILE A 121 -1.28 -4.99 -4.08
CA ILE A 121 -0.96 -4.80 -5.51
C ILE A 121 0.21 -3.82 -5.66
N THR A 122 0.17 -2.70 -4.94
CA THR A 122 1.23 -1.69 -4.95
C THR A 122 2.57 -2.24 -4.46
N PHE A 123 2.59 -3.11 -3.45
CA PHE A 123 3.81 -3.79 -3.00
C PHE A 123 4.34 -4.79 -4.02
N GLY A 124 3.46 -5.46 -4.78
CA GLY A 124 3.81 -6.42 -5.82
C GLY A 124 4.40 -5.78 -7.08
N PHE A 125 3.89 -4.62 -7.50
CA PHE A 125 4.28 -3.95 -8.74
C PHE A 125 5.11 -2.66 -8.55
N GLY A 126 5.19 -2.13 -7.33
CA GLY A 126 5.84 -0.86 -7.02
C GLY A 126 7.35 -0.95 -6.80
N THR A 127 8.05 0.14 -7.11
CA THR A 127 9.48 0.31 -6.79
C THR A 127 9.68 0.41 -5.27
N THR A 128 10.88 0.08 -4.76
CA THR A 128 11.20 0.09 -3.31
C THR A 128 10.93 1.43 -2.61
N LYS A 129 10.86 2.55 -3.34
CA LYS A 129 10.52 3.87 -2.79
C LYS A 129 9.03 4.06 -2.45
N HIS A 130 8.13 3.30 -3.07
CA HIS A 130 6.68 3.40 -2.82
C HIS A 130 6.18 2.37 -1.80
N LYS A 131 7.07 1.50 -1.31
CA LYS A 131 6.71 0.44 -0.35
C LYS A 131 6.45 0.98 1.06
N TYR A 132 6.80 2.23 1.36
CA TYR A 132 6.76 2.78 2.72
C TYR A 132 6.23 4.21 2.75
N GLU A 133 5.02 4.39 2.22
CA GLU A 133 4.35 5.68 2.32
C GLU A 133 3.79 5.92 3.73
N LEU A 134 3.89 7.18 4.19
CA LEU A 134 3.27 7.64 5.43
C LEU A 134 1.76 7.36 5.46
N SER A 135 1.11 7.40 4.30
CA SER A 135 -0.30 7.03 4.11
C SER A 135 -0.59 5.62 4.62
N ASP A 136 0.32 4.66 4.40
CA ASP A 136 0.12 3.28 4.83
C ASP A 136 0.22 3.13 6.34
N THR A 137 1.20 3.76 6.95
CA THR A 137 1.34 3.78 8.41
C THR A 137 0.11 4.40 9.06
N ILE A 138 -0.38 5.55 8.56
CA ILE A 138 -1.58 6.21 9.09
C ILE A 138 -2.80 5.30 8.95
N MET A 139 -3.01 4.71 7.78
CA MET A 139 -4.15 3.82 7.55
C MET A 139 -4.09 2.55 8.39
N ASN A 140 -2.91 2.02 8.70
CA ASN A 140 -2.78 0.90 9.63
C ASN A 140 -3.12 1.29 11.07
N VAL A 141 -2.76 2.50 11.50
CA VAL A 141 -3.16 3.02 12.83
C VAL A 141 -4.68 3.22 12.89
N VAL A 142 -5.28 3.85 11.89
CA VAL A 142 -6.75 4.02 11.80
C VAL A 142 -7.44 2.65 11.78
N GLY A 143 -6.91 1.71 11.00
CA GLY A 143 -7.40 0.33 10.94
C GLY A 143 -7.41 -0.35 12.30
N THR A 144 -6.37 -0.15 13.10
CA THR A 144 -6.32 -0.70 14.47
C THR A 144 -7.54 -0.26 15.28
N PHE A 145 -7.82 1.04 15.32
CA PHE A 145 -8.94 1.57 16.10
C PHE A 145 -10.29 1.12 15.54
N MET A 146 -10.47 1.17 14.22
CA MET A 146 -11.74 0.81 13.59
C MET A 146 -12.07 -0.68 13.75
N TRP A 147 -11.09 -1.57 13.55
CA TRP A 147 -11.27 -3.01 13.72
C TRP A 147 -11.53 -3.42 15.17
N VAL A 148 -10.82 -2.80 16.11
CA VAL A 148 -11.05 -3.04 17.55
C VAL A 148 -12.41 -2.48 17.99
N ALA A 149 -12.82 -1.31 17.51
CA ALA A 149 -14.12 -0.73 17.83
C ALA A 149 -15.26 -1.64 17.33
N VAL A 150 -15.24 -2.04 16.06
CA VAL A 150 -16.26 -2.94 15.48
C VAL A 150 -16.23 -4.32 16.15
N GLY A 151 -15.04 -4.86 16.43
CA GLY A 151 -14.89 -6.12 17.14
C GLY A 151 -15.42 -6.04 18.58
N GLY A 152 -15.14 -4.94 19.27
CA GLY A 152 -15.64 -4.67 20.62
C GLY A 152 -17.16 -4.52 20.65
N THR A 153 -17.76 -3.80 19.70
CA THR A 153 -19.22 -3.70 19.61
C THR A 153 -19.88 -5.03 19.28
N ALA A 154 -19.27 -5.83 18.39
CA ALA A 154 -19.76 -7.17 18.06
C ALA A 154 -19.66 -8.11 19.27
N LEU A 155 -18.52 -8.15 19.97
CA LEU A 155 -18.35 -8.97 21.17
C LEU A 155 -19.31 -8.52 22.27
N HIS A 156 -19.43 -7.21 22.49
CA HIS A 156 -20.38 -6.66 23.44
C HIS A 156 -21.78 -7.18 23.11
N TYR A 157 -22.26 -7.00 21.88
CA TYR A 157 -23.60 -7.40 21.40
C TYR A 157 -23.85 -8.91 21.30
N TRP A 158 -22.85 -9.77 21.06
CA TRP A 158 -23.09 -11.21 21.00
C TRP A 158 -22.88 -11.91 22.33
N HIS A 159 -22.18 -11.27 23.28
CA HIS A 159 -21.94 -11.83 24.60
C HIS A 159 -23.23 -11.88 25.46
N GLY A 160 -23.94 -10.77 25.56
CA GLY A 160 -25.21 -10.65 26.30
C GLY A 160 -26.44 -11.23 25.61
N TYR A 161 -26.33 -11.76 24.38
CA TYR A 161 -27.48 -12.16 23.56
C TYR A 161 -28.26 -13.32 24.21
N LEU A 162 -27.59 -14.11 25.04
CA LEU A 162 -28.21 -15.20 25.78
C LEU A 162 -28.88 -14.78 27.09
N ALA A 163 -28.58 -13.62 27.67
CA ALA A 163 -29.14 -13.23 28.96
C ALA A 163 -30.68 -13.03 28.90
N GLU A 164 -31.24 -12.86 27.70
CA GLU A 164 -32.67 -12.68 27.46
C GLU A 164 -33.34 -13.91 26.81
N HIS A 165 -32.58 -14.96 26.44
CA HIS A 165 -33.06 -16.16 25.73
C HIS A 165 -32.79 -17.46 26.51
N ASP A 166 -33.24 -17.51 27.76
CA ASP A 166 -32.86 -18.46 28.82
C ASP A 166 -33.27 -19.94 28.62
N PHE A 167 -33.68 -20.38 27.41
CA PHE A 167 -34.21 -21.74 27.19
C PHE A 167 -33.61 -22.53 26.01
N GLU A 168 -32.65 -22.00 25.25
CA GLU A 168 -31.97 -22.76 24.18
C GLU A 168 -30.46 -22.85 24.39
N ASN A 169 -30.00 -24.08 24.68
CA ASN A 169 -28.59 -24.44 24.74
C ASN A 169 -27.93 -24.23 23.36
N ILE A 170 -27.01 -23.27 23.28
CA ILE A 170 -26.01 -23.10 22.22
C ILE A 170 -26.63 -22.94 20.82
N THR A 171 -27.22 -21.76 20.55
CA THR A 171 -27.55 -21.36 19.18
C THR A 171 -26.25 -21.09 18.40
N SER A 172 -26.12 -21.63 17.17
CA SER A 172 -24.90 -21.48 16.34
C SER A 172 -24.60 -20.03 15.97
N GLU A 173 -25.58 -19.16 16.11
CA GLU A 173 -25.53 -17.74 15.74
C GLU A 173 -24.72 -16.94 16.76
N ARG A 174 -24.91 -17.23 18.06
CA ARG A 174 -24.15 -16.57 19.12
C ARG A 174 -22.67 -16.92 19.02
N THR A 175 -22.34 -18.17 18.72
CA THR A 175 -20.95 -18.58 18.51
C THR A 175 -20.37 -17.96 17.24
N ALA A 176 -21.15 -17.86 16.16
CA ALA A 176 -20.74 -17.14 14.95
C ALA A 176 -20.48 -15.64 15.23
N GLY A 177 -21.32 -14.98 16.02
CA GLY A 177 -21.17 -13.58 16.39
C GLY A 177 -19.97 -13.30 17.28
N LEU A 178 -19.73 -14.17 18.27
CA LEU A 178 -18.53 -14.12 19.10
C LEU A 178 -17.26 -14.38 18.28
N ALA A 179 -17.30 -15.34 17.34
CA ALA A 179 -16.19 -15.62 16.44
C ALA A 179 -15.90 -14.43 15.51
N LEU A 180 -16.94 -13.81 14.94
CA LEU A 180 -16.81 -12.60 14.13
C LEU A 180 -16.14 -11.48 14.94
N GLY A 181 -16.61 -11.22 16.15
CA GLY A 181 -16.06 -10.17 17.01
C GLY A 181 -14.59 -10.44 17.37
N ALA A 182 -14.26 -11.69 17.72
CA ALA A 182 -12.89 -12.10 18.03
C ALA A 182 -11.95 -11.94 16.82
N LEU A 183 -12.40 -12.36 15.63
CA LEU A 183 -11.63 -12.19 14.39
C LEU A 183 -11.41 -10.71 14.06
N CYS A 184 -12.38 -9.83 14.33
CA CYS A 184 -12.21 -8.40 14.16
C CYS A 184 -11.13 -7.83 15.09
N VAL A 185 -11.11 -8.24 16.36
CA VAL A 185 -10.07 -7.83 17.32
C VAL A 185 -8.70 -8.34 16.91
N ILE A 186 -8.59 -9.61 16.48
CA ILE A 186 -7.34 -10.18 15.94
C ILE A 186 -6.87 -9.38 14.73
N ASN A 187 -7.79 -9.02 13.82
CA ASN A 187 -7.42 -8.22 12.65
C ASN A 187 -6.91 -6.83 13.07
N GLY A 188 -7.55 -6.19 14.05
CA GLY A 188 -7.07 -4.94 14.65
C GLY A 188 -5.65 -5.07 15.23
N ALA A 189 -5.33 -6.17 15.90
CA ALA A 189 -3.97 -6.43 16.40
C ALA A 189 -2.95 -6.58 15.26
N LEU A 190 -3.33 -7.17 14.11
CA LEU A 190 -2.46 -7.24 12.93
C LEU A 190 -2.23 -5.85 12.32
N TYR A 191 -3.24 -4.99 12.31
CA TYR A 191 -3.09 -3.59 11.90
C TYR A 191 -2.11 -2.83 12.81
N LEU A 192 -2.17 -3.09 14.12
CA LEU A 192 -1.22 -2.52 15.07
C LEU A 192 0.20 -3.02 14.82
N ALA A 193 0.36 -4.34 14.66
CA ALA A 193 1.66 -4.95 14.41
C ALA A 193 2.33 -4.41 13.12
N ASP A 194 1.55 -4.25 12.04
CA ASP A 194 2.04 -3.68 10.78
C ASP A 194 2.45 -2.20 10.96
N SER A 195 1.71 -1.45 11.78
CA SER A 195 2.07 -0.06 12.13
C SER A 195 3.42 -0.01 12.85
N VAL A 196 3.63 -0.88 13.85
CA VAL A 196 4.89 -0.96 14.60
C VAL A 196 6.06 -1.33 13.69
N LEU A 197 5.88 -2.29 12.78
CA LEU A 197 6.91 -2.66 11.80
C LEU A 197 7.25 -1.50 10.87
N ALA A 198 6.24 -0.74 10.42
CA ALA A 198 6.45 0.45 9.60
C ALA A 198 7.23 1.53 10.36
N PHE A 199 6.94 1.75 11.65
CA PHE A 199 7.68 2.69 12.50
C PHE A 199 9.13 2.26 12.71
N ILE A 200 9.39 0.98 13.02
CA ILE A 200 10.76 0.48 13.19
C ILE A 200 11.57 0.71 11.91
N HIS A 201 10.97 0.44 10.74
CA HIS A 201 11.61 0.73 9.46
C HIS A 201 11.91 2.22 9.30
N TYR A 202 10.94 3.09 9.58
CA TYR A 202 11.14 4.54 9.50
C TYR A 202 12.30 5.01 10.39
N THR A 203 12.39 4.54 11.64
CA THR A 203 13.49 4.92 12.56
C THR A 203 14.86 4.40 12.16
N LYS A 204 14.95 3.31 11.40
CA LYS A 204 16.21 2.71 10.96
C LYS A 204 16.79 3.39 9.72
N TYR A 205 15.95 4.07 8.94
CA TYR A 205 16.33 4.70 7.66
C TYR A 205 16.12 6.23 7.64
N ALA A 206 15.59 6.83 8.71
CA ALA A 206 15.56 8.27 8.96
C ALA A 206 16.89 8.76 9.56
#